data_AF-A0A972JRY5-F1
#
_entry.id   AF-A0A972JRY5-F1
#
_cell.length_a   1.000
_cell.length_b   1.000
_cell.length_c   1.000
_cell.angle_alpha   90.00
_cell.angle_beta   90.00
_cell.angle_gamma   90.00
#
_symmetry.space_group_name_H-M   'P 1'
#
loop_
_entity.id
_entity.type
_entity.pdbx_description
1 polymer ?
#
loop_
_entity_poly.entity_id
_entity_poly.type
_entity_poly.pdbx_seq_one_letter_code
_entity_poly.pdbx_strand_id
1 'polypeptide(L)'
;MVIVLNLLAYLAATLYMTGVIWMVQLAHYPLFAQVGTDAFAAYHQAYQQRMAAVVLLPMLIEATTTGILPFLKPAAVPFWLVWLAIVLLAVIWGTTFFMQIPYHGQLALASDADRMASITGLVTSNWWRTLVWTGRSVLLLIMAALVMLQD
;
A
#
# COMPACT_ATOMS: atom_id res chain seq x y z
N MET A 1 -7.20 -26.71 2.13
CA MET A 1 -5.99 -26.19 2.80
C MET A 1 -5.30 -25.06 2.01
N VAL A 2 -4.79 -25.31 0.80
CA VAL A 2 -4.01 -24.30 0.02
C VAL A 2 -4.79 -23.02 -0.30
N ILE A 3 -6.07 -23.13 -0.70
CA ILE A 3 -6.94 -21.96 -0.97
C ILE A 3 -7.08 -21.07 0.28
N VAL A 4 -7.34 -21.68 1.44
CA VAL A 4 -7.50 -20.96 2.71
C VAL A 4 -6.19 -20.28 3.11
N LEU A 5 -5.05 -20.97 3.00
CA LEU A 5 -3.75 -20.38 3.31
C LEU A 5 -3.42 -19.18 2.41
N ASN A 6 -3.74 -19.24 1.11
CA ASN A 6 -3.59 -18.10 0.21
C ASN A 6 -4.45 -16.92 0.68
N LEU A 7 -5.75 -17.15 0.96
CA LEU A 7 -6.66 -16.09 1.39
C LEU A 7 -6.22 -15.44 2.72
N LEU A 8 -5.75 -16.23 3.68
CA LEU A 8 -5.25 -15.72 4.96
C LEU A 8 -3.96 -14.91 4.79
N ALA A 9 -3.00 -15.39 3.99
CA ALA A 9 -1.78 -14.65 3.70
C ALA A 9 -2.09 -13.32 3.00
N TYR A 10 -3.04 -13.34 2.06
CA TYR A 10 -3.48 -12.16 1.34
C TYR A 10 -4.15 -11.14 2.28
N LEU A 11 -5.09 -11.59 3.10
CA LEU A 11 -5.78 -10.75 4.07
C LEU A 11 -4.79 -10.13 5.08
N ALA A 12 -3.88 -10.95 5.63
CA ALA A 12 -2.89 -10.49 6.60
C ALA A 12 -1.96 -9.43 6.01
N ALA A 13 -1.41 -9.66 4.82
CA ALA A 13 -0.54 -8.70 4.14
C ALA A 13 -1.27 -7.39 3.81
N THR A 14 -2.53 -7.48 3.37
CA THR A 14 -3.34 -6.29 3.03
C THR A 14 -3.71 -5.47 4.27
N LEU A 15 -4.08 -6.11 5.38
CA LEU A 15 -4.34 -5.42 6.65
C LEU A 15 -3.08 -4.77 7.20
N TYR A 16 -1.94 -5.47 7.12
CA TYR A 16 -0.64 -4.91 7.48
C TYR A 16 -0.33 -3.64 6.67
N MET A 17 -0.42 -3.72 5.34
CA MET A 17 -0.17 -2.58 4.45
C MET A 17 -1.17 -1.45 4.66
N THR A 18 -2.42 -1.76 5.02
CA THR A 18 -3.42 -0.76 5.42
C THR A 18 -2.98 -0.03 6.69
N GLY A 19 -2.51 -0.74 7.72
CA GLY A 19 -1.94 -0.10 8.91
C GLY A 19 -0.74 0.79 8.58
N VAL A 20 0.19 0.30 7.76
CA VAL A 20 1.36 1.05 7.32
C VAL A 20 0.98 2.31 6.54
N ILE A 21 0.05 2.22 5.58
CA ILE A 21 -0.29 3.37 4.74
C ILE A 21 -0.99 4.47 5.53
N TRP A 22 -1.84 4.13 6.50
CA TRP A 22 -2.44 5.10 7.42
C TRP A 22 -1.38 5.80 8.28
N MET A 23 -0.40 5.04 8.79
CA MET A 23 0.73 5.59 9.53
C MET A 23 1.60 6.53 8.67
N VAL A 24 1.79 6.20 7.39
CA VAL A 24 2.50 7.07 6.44
C VAL A 24 1.70 8.34 6.15
N GLN A 25 0.39 8.19 5.90
CA GLN A 25 -0.51 9.28 5.54
C GLN A 25 -0.67 10.31 6.64
N LEU A 26 -0.94 9.87 7.87
CA LEU A 26 -1.29 10.77 8.97
C LEU A 26 -0.07 11.26 9.75
N ALA A 27 0.99 10.46 9.83
CA ALA A 27 2.17 10.80 10.61
C ALA A 27 3.38 11.09 9.72
N HIS A 28 3.92 10.10 8.99
CA HIS A 28 5.25 10.25 8.39
C HIS A 28 5.32 11.38 7.36
N TYR A 29 4.40 11.43 6.39
CA TYR A 29 4.44 12.48 5.37
C TYR A 29 4.21 13.88 5.94
N PRO A 30 3.22 14.14 6.82
CA PRO A 30 3.11 15.43 7.49
C PRO A 30 4.33 15.81 8.35
N LEU A 31 4.94 14.84 9.04
CA LEU A 31 6.10 15.08 9.90
C LEU A 31 7.36 15.46 9.11
N PHE A 32 7.44 15.13 7.81
CA PHE A 32 8.54 15.61 6.96
C PHE A 32 8.66 17.13 6.92
N ALA A 33 7.53 17.84 7.02
CA ALA A 33 7.50 19.30 7.04
C ALA A 33 8.12 19.90 8.31
N GLN A 34 8.30 19.09 9.37
CA GLN A 34 8.86 19.53 10.65
C GLN A 34 10.37 19.27 10.76
N VAL A 35 10.97 18.60 9.78
CA VAL A 35 12.40 18.27 9.79
C VAL A 35 13.20 19.44 9.21
N GLY A 36 14.17 19.92 9.98
CA GLY A 36 15.10 20.99 9.58
C GLY A 36 15.83 20.66 8.27
N THR A 37 16.13 21.71 7.50
CA THR A 37 16.75 21.66 6.16
C THR A 37 18.04 20.86 6.18
N ASP A 38 18.91 21.15 7.15
CA ASP A 38 20.27 20.62 7.23
C ASP A 38 20.30 19.10 7.45
N ALA A 39 19.29 18.56 8.14
CA ALA A 39 19.19 17.13 8.44
C ALA A 39 18.28 16.36 7.48
N PHE A 40 17.52 17.04 6.63
CA PHE A 40 16.43 16.43 5.87
C PHE A 40 16.92 15.36 4.90
N ALA A 41 18.00 15.62 4.15
CA ALA A 41 18.51 14.68 3.16
C ALA A 41 18.92 13.34 3.79
N ALA A 42 19.70 13.39 4.88
CA ALA A 42 20.10 12.20 5.61
C ALA A 42 18.90 11.47 6.24
N TYR A 43 17.97 12.22 6.84
CA TYR A 43 16.74 11.68 7.40
C TYR A 43 15.88 10.97 6.33
N HIS A 44 15.68 11.59 5.17
CA HIS A 44 14.85 11.07 4.10
C HIS A 44 15.46 9.83 3.45
N GLN A 45 16.78 9.83 3.22
CA GLN A 45 17.50 8.66 2.72
C GLN A 45 17.34 7.47 3.68
N ALA A 46 17.52 7.70 4.99
CA ALA A 46 17.33 6.67 6.01
C ALA A 46 15.86 6.22 6.06
N TYR A 47 14.90 7.14 5.96
CA TYR A 47 13.48 6.82 5.88
C TYR A 47 13.17 5.91 4.69
N GLN A 48 13.66 6.22 3.49
CA GLN A 48 13.38 5.41 2.30
C GLN A 48 13.90 3.98 2.44
N GLN A 49 15.13 3.80 2.94
CA GLN A 49 15.72 2.48 3.16
C GLN A 49 14.92 1.66 4.19
N ARG A 50 14.56 2.29 5.31
CA ARG A 50 13.79 1.65 6.38
C ARG A 50 12.38 1.31 5.94
N MET A 51 11.71 2.21 5.22
CA MET A 51 10.37 1.95 4.69
C MET A 51 10.37 0.85 3.64
N ALA A 52 11.39 0.78 2.78
CA ALA A 52 11.53 -0.32 1.83
C ALA A 52 11.60 -1.67 2.56
N ALA A 53 12.38 -1.77 3.65
CA ALA A 53 12.44 -3.00 4.45
C ALA A 53 11.10 -3.38 5.10
N VAL A 54 10.31 -2.38 5.53
CA VAL A 54 8.99 -2.58 6.15
C VAL A 54 7.94 -3.05 5.12
N VAL A 55 7.96 -2.49 3.91
CA VAL A 55 6.87 -2.70 2.92
C VAL A 55 7.15 -3.78 1.88
N LEU A 56 8.41 -4.08 1.58
CA LEU A 56 8.77 -4.94 0.43
C LEU A 56 8.15 -6.34 0.55
N LEU A 57 8.35 -7.01 1.68
CA LEU A 57 7.86 -8.38 1.86
C LEU A 57 6.31 -8.44 1.84
N PRO A 58 5.56 -7.62 2.61
CA PRO A 58 4.11 -7.57 2.52
C PRO A 58 3.59 -7.26 1.11
N MET A 59 4.21 -6.31 0.38
CA MET A 59 3.81 -5.98 -0.99
C MET A 59 4.03 -7.14 -1.97
N LEU A 60 5.12 -7.91 -1.80
CA LEU A 60 5.36 -9.11 -2.60
C LEU A 60 4.33 -10.20 -2.30
N ILE A 61 3.94 -10.36 -1.03
CA ILE A 61 2.85 -11.27 -0.64
C ILE A 61 1.54 -10.82 -1.28
N GLU A 62 1.18 -9.53 -1.20
CA GLU A 62 -0.03 -9.00 -1.85
C GLU A 62 -0.03 -9.27 -3.37
N ALA A 63 1.07 -8.98 -4.05
CA ALA A 63 1.17 -9.19 -5.50
C ALA A 63 1.04 -10.67 -5.88
N THR A 64 1.74 -11.54 -5.15
CA THR A 64 1.75 -12.98 -5.43
C THR A 64 0.37 -13.61 -5.14
N THR A 65 -0.19 -13.32 -3.97
CA THR A 65 -1.49 -13.86 -3.56
C THR A 65 -2.63 -13.36 -4.46
N THR A 66 -2.60 -12.07 -4.84
CA THR A 66 -3.56 -11.50 -5.81
C THR A 66 -3.41 -12.13 -7.19
N GLY A 67 -2.19 -12.33 -7.69
CA GLY A 67 -1.93 -12.91 -9.01
C GLY A 67 -2.37 -14.37 -9.13
N ILE A 68 -2.25 -15.13 -8.03
CA ILE A 68 -2.66 -16.55 -7.99
C ILE A 68 -4.17 -16.71 -7.68
N LEU A 69 -4.83 -15.68 -7.12
CA LEU A 69 -6.23 -15.75 -6.70
C LEU A 69 -7.21 -16.27 -7.77
N PRO A 70 -7.10 -15.93 -9.07
CA PRO A 70 -7.99 -16.49 -10.09
C PRO A 70 -7.95 -18.03 -10.19
N PHE A 71 -6.78 -18.63 -9.93
CA PHE A 71 -6.57 -20.08 -9.99
C PHE A 71 -6.91 -20.78 -8.67
N LEU A 72 -6.80 -20.07 -7.55
CA LEU A 72 -7.11 -20.57 -6.21
C LEU A 72 -8.37 -19.93 -5.61
N LYS A 73 -9.31 -19.50 -6.47
CA LYS A 73 -10.54 -18.81 -6.04
C LYS A 73 -11.37 -19.75 -5.15
N PRO A 74 -11.73 -19.34 -3.92
CA PRO A 74 -12.69 -20.10 -3.12
C PRO A 74 -14.03 -20.25 -3.84
N ALA A 75 -14.71 -21.39 -3.69
CA ALA A 75 -16.00 -21.64 -4.34
C ALA A 75 -17.04 -20.55 -4.01
N ALA A 76 -17.07 -20.13 -2.74
CA ALA A 76 -17.93 -19.09 -2.18
C ALA A 76 -17.74 -17.69 -2.78
N VAL A 77 -16.55 -17.40 -3.32
CA VAL A 77 -16.18 -16.05 -3.77
C VAL A 77 -16.58 -15.87 -5.24
N PRO A 78 -17.46 -14.92 -5.59
CA PRO A 78 -17.78 -14.63 -6.98
C PRO A 78 -16.58 -14.00 -7.72
N PHE A 79 -16.45 -14.31 -9.02
CA PHE A 79 -15.31 -13.88 -9.84
C PHE A 79 -15.15 -12.36 -9.94
N TRP A 80 -16.23 -11.58 -9.86
CA TRP A 80 -16.12 -10.12 -9.92
C TRP A 80 -15.32 -9.54 -8.75
N LEU A 81 -15.36 -10.16 -7.56
CA LEU A 81 -14.54 -9.75 -6.42
C LEU A 81 -13.04 -10.00 -6.69
N VAL A 82 -12.70 -11.07 -7.41
CA VAL A 82 -11.32 -11.37 -7.81
C VAL A 82 -10.80 -10.30 -8.77
N TRP A 83 -11.59 -9.93 -9.78
CA TRP A 83 -11.22 -8.87 -10.72
C TRP A 83 -11.11 -7.51 -10.04
N LEU A 84 -12.05 -7.20 -9.13
CA LEU A 84 -11.97 -5.98 -8.33
C LEU A 84 -10.68 -5.95 -7.49
N ALA A 85 -10.31 -7.07 -6.85
CA ALA A 85 -9.02 -7.18 -6.18
C ALA A 85 -7.83 -6.96 -7.13
N ILE A 86 -7.84 -7.47 -8.36
CA ILE A 86 -6.74 -7.20 -9.30
C ILE A 86 -6.67 -5.71 -9.66
N VAL A 87 -7.81 -5.09 -9.98
CA VAL A 87 -7.88 -3.67 -10.35
C VAL A 87 -7.41 -2.76 -9.21
N LEU A 88 -7.85 -3.00 -7.97
CA LEU A 88 -7.41 -2.22 -6.83
C LEU A 88 -5.88 -2.32 -6.61
N LEU A 89 -5.26 -3.47 -6.90
CA LEU A 89 -3.80 -3.61 -6.80
C LEU A 89 -3.11 -2.79 -7.88
N ALA A 90 -3.63 -2.85 -9.10
CA ALA A 90 -3.10 -2.09 -10.22
C ALA A 90 -3.17 -0.58 -9.95
N VAL A 91 -4.24 -0.08 -9.32
CA VAL A 91 -4.34 1.33 -8.89
C VAL A 91 -3.30 1.67 -7.80
N ILE A 92 -3.11 0.80 -6.81
CA ILE A 92 -2.08 0.98 -5.76
C ILE A 92 -0.68 1.05 -6.38
N TRP A 93 -0.35 0.12 -7.27
CA TRP A 93 0.96 0.05 -7.91
C TRP A 93 1.16 1.20 -8.90
N GLY A 94 0.13 1.52 -9.69
CA GLY A 94 0.14 2.65 -10.61
C GLY A 94 0.41 3.97 -9.90
N THR A 95 -0.33 4.27 -8.82
CA THR A 95 -0.05 5.46 -8.00
C THR A 95 1.38 5.41 -7.46
N THR A 96 1.82 4.27 -6.92
CA THR A 96 3.18 4.11 -6.36
C THR A 96 4.27 4.47 -7.39
N PHE A 97 4.21 3.91 -8.59
CA PHE A 97 5.25 4.13 -9.62
C PHE A 97 5.18 5.53 -10.24
N PHE A 98 3.99 6.06 -10.47
CA PHE A 98 3.81 7.30 -11.23
C PHE A 98 3.68 8.56 -10.35
N MET A 99 3.45 8.41 -9.05
CA MET A 99 3.30 9.54 -8.12
C MET A 99 4.31 9.46 -6.98
N GLN A 100 4.30 8.39 -6.18
CA GLN A 100 5.13 8.34 -4.96
C GLN A 100 6.62 8.28 -5.27
N ILE A 101 7.05 7.43 -6.21
CA ILE A 101 8.47 7.35 -6.59
C ILE A 101 8.99 8.70 -7.13
N PRO A 102 8.30 9.37 -8.08
CA PRO A 102 8.70 10.70 -8.55
C PRO A 102 8.79 11.75 -7.43
N TYR A 103 7.81 11.85 -6.54
CA TYR A 103 7.87 12.81 -5.43
C TYR A 103 9.01 12.50 -4.45
N HIS A 104 9.28 11.23 -4.15
CA HIS A 104 10.44 10.86 -3.34
C HIS A 104 11.76 11.17 -4.05
N GLY A 105 11.83 11.04 -5.38
CA GLY A 105 12.98 11.48 -6.17
C GLY A 105 13.20 12.99 -6.12
N GLN A 106 12.12 13.78 -6.24
CA GLN A 106 12.17 15.23 -6.12
C GLN A 106 12.65 15.66 -4.72
N LEU A 107 12.14 15.04 -3.65
CA LEU A 107 12.57 15.32 -2.28
C LEU A 107 14.06 15.07 -2.03
N ALA A 108 14.68 14.14 -2.74
CA ALA A 108 16.11 13.88 -2.60
C ALA A 108 16.99 14.99 -3.18
N LEU A 109 16.43 15.84 -4.06
CA LEU A 109 17.16 16.87 -4.82
C LEU A 109 16.64 18.30 -4.57
N ALA A 110 15.56 18.43 -3.79
CA ALA A 110 14.79 19.67 -3.69
C ALA A 110 15.47 20.76 -2.86
N SER A 111 15.33 22.01 -3.32
CA SER A 111 15.48 23.21 -2.49
C SER A 111 14.35 23.30 -1.46
N ASP A 112 14.43 24.23 -0.49
CA ASP A 112 13.43 24.34 0.59
C ASP A 112 12.00 24.58 0.09
N ALA A 113 11.82 25.40 -0.94
CA ALA A 113 10.51 25.69 -1.53
C ALA A 113 9.95 24.47 -2.29
N ASP A 114 10.80 23.81 -3.09
CA ASP A 114 10.42 22.63 -3.87
C ASP A 114 10.12 21.41 -2.97
N ARG A 115 10.74 21.38 -1.79
CA ARG A 115 10.54 20.33 -0.78
C ARG A 115 9.13 20.37 -0.23
N MET A 116 8.62 21.54 0.14
CA MET A 116 7.26 21.67 0.69
C MET A 116 6.19 21.29 -0.36
N ALA A 117 6.41 21.69 -1.61
CA ALA A 117 5.54 21.29 -2.72
C ALA A 117 5.53 19.76 -2.90
N SER A 118 6.70 19.12 -2.82
CA SER A 118 6.83 17.67 -2.92
C SER A 118 6.20 16.92 -1.74
N ILE A 119 6.32 17.42 -0.51
CA ILE A 119 5.64 16.87 0.69
C ILE A 119 4.12 16.95 0.52
N THR A 120 3.61 18.09 0.07
CA THR A 120 2.17 18.27 -0.19
C THR A 120 1.68 17.33 -1.29
N GLY A 121 2.48 17.16 -2.34
CA GLY A 121 2.23 16.17 -3.39
C GLY A 121 2.16 14.74 -2.87
N LEU A 122 3.05 14.34 -1.97
CA LEU A 122 3.01 13.04 -1.30
C LEU A 122 1.73 12.86 -0.48
N VAL A 123 1.39 13.82 0.40
CA VAL A 123 0.21 13.72 1.28
C VAL A 123 -1.08 13.63 0.46
N THR A 124 -1.22 14.47 -0.56
CA THR A 124 -2.44 14.52 -1.38
C THR A 124 -2.59 13.27 -2.25
N SER A 125 -1.52 12.84 -2.93
CA SER A 125 -1.56 11.64 -3.77
C SER A 125 -1.70 10.35 -2.98
N ASN A 126 -1.20 10.29 -1.74
CA ASN A 126 -1.23 9.09 -0.92
C ASN A 126 -2.60 8.80 -0.29
N TRP A 127 -3.53 9.77 -0.29
CA TRP A 127 -4.94 9.50 0.04
C TRP A 127 -5.57 8.47 -0.88
N TRP A 128 -5.22 8.46 -2.18
CA TRP A 128 -5.69 7.42 -3.10
C TRP A 128 -5.29 6.04 -2.61
N ARG A 129 -4.00 5.85 -2.27
CA ARG A 129 -3.48 4.58 -1.75
C ARG A 129 -4.13 4.21 -0.42
N THR A 130 -4.31 5.18 0.48
CA THR A 130 -4.93 4.98 1.79
C THR A 130 -6.36 4.45 1.66
N LEU A 131 -7.17 5.09 0.81
CA LEU A 131 -8.55 4.68 0.57
C LEU A 131 -8.63 3.34 -0.17
N VAL A 132 -7.77 3.13 -1.17
CA VAL A 132 -7.77 1.90 -1.97
C VAL A 132 -7.31 0.68 -1.16
N TRP A 133 -6.27 0.80 -0.33
CA TRP A 133 -5.88 -0.28 0.60
C TRP A 133 -6.97 -0.56 1.63
N THR A 134 -7.60 0.49 2.19
CA THR A 134 -8.72 0.32 3.13
C THR A 134 -9.89 -0.43 2.47
N GLY A 135 -10.29 -0.03 1.25
CA GLY A 135 -11.31 -0.73 0.48
C GLY A 135 -10.92 -2.17 0.15
N ARG A 136 -9.65 -2.42 -0.18
CA ARG A 136 -9.10 -3.75 -0.41
C ARG A 136 -9.16 -4.63 0.85
N SER A 137 -8.89 -4.09 2.02
CA SER A 137 -9.06 -4.81 3.29
C SER A 137 -10.51 -5.21 3.52
N VAL A 138 -11.45 -4.29 3.32
CA VAL A 138 -12.89 -4.59 3.42
C VAL A 138 -13.29 -5.68 2.43
N LEU A 139 -12.84 -5.59 1.19
CA LEU A 139 -13.07 -6.60 0.16
C LEU A 139 -12.61 -8.00 0.61
N LEU A 140 -11.41 -8.11 1.19
CA LEU A 140 -10.87 -9.38 1.64
C LEU A 140 -11.53 -9.92 2.91
N LEU A 141 -11.97 -9.04 3.80
CA LEU A 141 -12.81 -9.43 4.94
C LEU A 141 -14.15 -10.01 4.45
N ILE A 142 -14.76 -9.42 3.42
CA ILE A 142 -15.97 -9.97 2.79
C ILE A 142 -15.68 -11.33 2.16
N MET A 143 -14.59 -11.49 1.40
CA MET A 143 -14.22 -12.78 0.83
C MET A 143 -14.01 -13.85 1.91
N ALA A 144 -13.32 -13.50 3.01
CA ALA A 144 -13.11 -14.40 4.14
C ALA A 144 -14.43 -14.80 4.81
N ALA A 145 -15.33 -13.83 5.05
CA ALA A 145 -16.65 -14.08 5.61
C ALA A 145 -17.50 -14.99 4.73
N LEU A 146 -17.49 -14.78 3.40
CA LEU A 146 -18.21 -15.65 2.46
C LEU A 146 -17.74 -17.10 2.53
N VAL A 147 -16.43 -17.32 2.68
CA VAL A 147 -15.87 -18.67 2.84
C VAL A 147 -16.31 -19.28 4.18
N MET A 148 -16.20 -18.54 5.28
CA MET A 148 -16.57 -19.03 6.61
C MET A 148 -18.06 -19.36 6.77
N LEU A 149 -18.94 -18.69 6.03
CA LEU A 149 -20.39 -18.91 6.11
C LEU A 149 -20.89 -20.05 5.21
N GLN A 150 -20.03 -20.63 4.37
CA GLN A 150 -20.38 -21.76 3.48
C GLN A 150 -19.81 -23.12 3.95
N ASP A 151 -18.95 -23.12 4.96
CA ASP A 151 -18.48 -24.31 5.69
C ASP A 151 -19.41 -24.61 6.89
#